data_AF-A0A9J6GJA0-F1
#
_entry.id   AF-A0A9J6GJA0-F1
#
_cell.length_a   1.000
_cell.length_b   1.000
_cell.length_c   1.000
_cell.angle_alpha   90.00
_cell.angle_beta   90.00
_cell.angle_gamma   90.00
#
_symmetry.space_group_name_H-M   'P 1'
#
loop_
_entity.id
_entity.type
_entity.pdbx_description
1 polymer ?
#
loop_
_entity_poly.entity_id
_entity_poly.type
_entity_poly.pdbx_seq_one_letter_code
_entity_poly.pdbx_strand_id
1 'polypeptide(L)'
;MLCSSDGYCYAFDTDCGTSSISENLPLGSRVVLSFCEISTPSDHILYFDNFFSGTDLLATLRMKGFRATGTIRENRLKNAPLPAKKEL
;
A
#
# COMPACT_ATOMS: atom_id res chain seq x y z
N MET A 1 -4.92 -9.51 2.80
CA MET A 1 -4.82 -9.78 4.25
C MET A 1 -3.76 -8.87 4.85
N LEU A 2 -3.94 -8.47 6.10
CA LEU A 2 -2.96 -7.79 6.94
C LEU A 2 -2.47 -8.78 7.99
N CYS A 3 -1.15 -8.95 8.09
CA CYS A 3 -0.53 -9.87 9.02
C CYS A 3 0.66 -9.24 9.72
N SER A 4 1.00 -9.77 10.87
CA SER A 4 2.30 -9.55 11.51
C SER A 4 3.42 -10.22 10.71
N SER A 5 4.66 -9.86 11.04
CA SER A 5 5.86 -10.46 10.45
C SER A 5 6.06 -11.94 10.80
N ASP A 6 5.44 -12.44 11.87
CA ASP A 6 5.46 -13.86 12.27
C ASP A 6 4.26 -14.65 11.72
N GLY A 7 3.38 -14.01 10.93
CA GLY A 7 2.30 -14.67 10.20
C GLY A 7 0.93 -14.68 10.88
N TYR A 8 0.77 -14.02 12.03
CA TYR A 8 -0.54 -13.83 12.65
C TYR A 8 -1.42 -12.91 11.78
N CYS A 9 -2.59 -13.39 11.40
CA CYS A 9 -3.54 -12.63 10.57
C CYS A 9 -4.40 -11.71 11.43
N TYR A 10 -4.27 -10.39 11.25
CA TYR A 10 -5.09 -9.40 11.93
C TYR A 10 -6.42 -9.15 11.23
N ALA A 11 -6.39 -9.09 9.89
CA ALA A 11 -7.56 -8.82 9.08
C ALA A 11 -7.40 -9.41 7.67
N PHE A 12 -8.50 -9.81 7.07
CA PHE A 12 -8.56 -10.16 5.66
C PHE A 12 -9.91 -9.74 5.09
N ASP A 13 -9.90 -9.53 3.78
CA ASP A 13 -11.10 -9.26 3.00
C ASP A 13 -10.98 -10.06 1.70
N THR A 14 -12.10 -10.53 1.18
CA THR A 14 -12.16 -11.34 -0.03
C THR A 14 -12.52 -10.44 -1.19
N ASP A 15 -11.68 -10.42 -2.23
CA ASP A 15 -12.01 -9.68 -3.45
C ASP A 15 -13.15 -10.39 -4.18
N CYS A 16 -14.34 -9.78 -4.12
CA CYS A 16 -15.54 -10.24 -4.80
C CYS A 16 -15.73 -9.61 -6.19
N GLY A 17 -14.73 -8.90 -6.71
CA GLY A 17 -14.80 -8.21 -7.99
C GLY A 17 -15.48 -6.84 -7.89
N THR A 18 -16.23 -6.46 -8.93
CA THR A 18 -16.69 -5.08 -9.10
C THR A 18 -17.70 -4.66 -8.02
N SER A 19 -17.21 -3.93 -7.02
CA SER A 19 -18.04 -3.11 -6.14
C SER A 19 -18.42 -1.83 -6.87
N SER A 20 -19.70 -1.46 -6.82
CA SER A 20 -20.30 -0.27 -7.46
C SER A 20 -19.84 1.08 -6.85
N ILE A 21 -18.85 1.07 -5.97
CA ILE A 21 -18.36 2.24 -5.26
C ILE A 21 -17.22 2.85 -6.07
N SER A 22 -17.54 3.92 -6.79
CA SER A 22 -16.60 4.79 -7.49
C SER A 22 -15.83 5.65 -6.50
N GLU A 23 -14.96 5.05 -5.71
CA GLU A 23 -13.96 5.82 -4.99
C GLU A 23 -12.82 6.20 -5.93
N ASN A 24 -12.43 7.48 -5.94
CA ASN A 24 -11.37 8.07 -6.77
C ASN A 24 -9.95 7.51 -6.50
N LEU A 25 -9.82 6.44 -5.74
CA LEU A 25 -8.56 5.82 -5.34
C LEU A 25 -8.35 4.48 -6.06
N PRO A 26 -7.11 4.12 -6.44
CA PRO A 26 -6.80 2.79 -6.94
C PRO A 26 -7.18 1.69 -5.94
N LEU A 27 -7.62 0.53 -6.43
CA LEU A 27 -8.05 -0.61 -5.60
C LEU A 27 -7.02 -0.97 -4.51
N GLY A 28 -5.75 -1.13 -4.89
CA GLY A 28 -4.70 -1.48 -3.93
C GLY A 28 -4.54 -0.45 -2.80
N SER A 29 -4.70 0.84 -3.11
CA SER A 29 -4.66 1.90 -2.10
C SER A 29 -5.86 1.84 -1.15
N ARG A 30 -7.06 1.56 -1.67
CA ARG A 30 -8.26 1.40 -0.82
C ARG A 30 -8.11 0.26 0.16
N VAL A 31 -7.62 -0.89 -0.31
CA VAL A 31 -7.39 -2.08 0.53
C VAL A 31 -6.37 -1.80 1.63
N VAL A 32 -5.26 -1.10 1.32
CA VAL A 32 -4.28 -0.76 2.36
C VAL A 32 -4.87 0.21 3.38
N LEU A 33 -5.58 1.24 2.93
CA LEU A 33 -6.14 2.25 3.81
C LEU A 33 -7.25 1.67 4.72
N SER A 34 -8.09 0.77 4.22
CA SER A 34 -9.10 0.10 5.04
C SER A 34 -8.47 -0.75 6.14
N PHE A 35 -7.40 -1.50 5.85
CA PHE A 35 -6.68 -2.24 6.88
C PHE A 35 -5.91 -1.36 7.87
N CYS A 36 -5.56 -0.12 7.49
CA CYS A 36 -4.92 0.80 8.44
C CYS A 36 -5.87 1.27 9.54
N GLU A 37 -7.19 1.23 9.34
CA GLU A 37 -8.19 1.70 10.32
C GLU A 37 -8.18 0.91 11.63
N ILE A 38 -7.70 -0.33 11.60
CA ILE A 38 -7.61 -1.20 12.78
C ILE A 38 -6.28 -1.06 13.55
N SER A 39 -5.43 -0.10 13.18
CA SER A 39 -4.06 0.00 13.71
C SER A 39 -3.67 1.43 14.11
N THR A 40 -2.82 1.55 15.13
CA THR A 40 -2.23 2.84 15.53
C THR A 40 -1.01 3.15 14.65
N PRO A 41 -0.93 4.33 14.00
CA PRO A 41 0.13 4.63 13.04
C PRO A 41 1.57 4.55 13.57
N SER A 42 1.79 4.91 14.84
CA SER A 42 3.11 4.91 15.47
C SER A 42 3.68 3.52 15.73
N ASP A 43 2.82 2.53 15.89
CA ASP A 43 3.17 1.26 16.53
C ASP A 43 3.76 0.26 15.53
N HIS A 44 3.55 0.52 14.23
CA HIS A 44 3.87 -0.42 13.17
C HIS A 44 4.63 0.23 12.01
N ILE A 45 5.26 -0.62 11.20
CA ILE A 45 5.78 -0.28 9.88
C ILE A 45 5.07 -1.20 8.90
N LEU A 46 4.42 -0.60 7.90
CA LEU A 46 3.66 -1.33 6.89
C LEU A 46 4.60 -1.79 5.76
N TYR A 47 4.44 -3.04 5.35
CA TYR A 47 5.13 -3.63 4.21
C TYR A 47 4.10 -4.21 3.26
N PHE A 48 4.23 -3.92 1.97
CA PHE A 48 3.30 -4.43 0.97
C PHE A 48 3.99 -4.64 -0.39
N ASP A 49 3.45 -5.57 -1.17
CA ASP A 49 3.95 -5.86 -2.52
C ASP A 49 3.53 -4.77 -3.53
N ASN A 50 4.21 -4.77 -4.68
CA ASN A 50 4.06 -3.86 -5.81
C ASN A 50 2.64 -3.68 -6.33
N PHE A 51 1.72 -4.62 -6.08
CA PHE A 51 0.32 -4.46 -6.43
C PHE A 51 -0.34 -3.33 -5.63
N PHE A 52 -0.01 -3.21 -4.34
CA PHE A 52 -0.59 -2.24 -3.42
C PHE A 52 0.17 -0.91 -3.40
N SER A 53 1.44 -0.91 -3.82
CA SER A 53 2.31 0.27 -3.76
C SER A 53 2.01 1.34 -4.82
N GLY A 54 2.11 2.59 -4.39
CA GLY A 54 2.11 3.79 -5.23
C GLY A 54 2.60 5.03 -4.44
N THR A 55 3.14 6.02 -5.15
CA THR A 55 3.71 7.22 -4.52
C THR A 55 2.67 8.04 -3.74
N ASP A 56 1.45 8.19 -4.26
CA ASP A 56 0.35 8.88 -3.57
C ASP A 56 -0.06 8.16 -2.28
N LEU A 57 -0.06 6.82 -2.30
CA LEU A 57 -0.39 6.02 -1.12
C LEU A 57 0.67 6.25 -0.03
N LEU A 58 1.96 6.21 -0.38
CA LEU A 58 3.04 6.48 0.57
C LEU A 58 2.97 7.90 1.14
N ALA A 59 2.64 8.91 0.32
CA ALA A 59 2.41 10.27 0.79
C ALA A 59 1.22 10.35 1.76
N THR A 60 0.11 9.67 1.43
CA THR A 60 -1.09 9.61 2.27
C THR A 60 -0.81 8.94 3.63
N LEU A 61 -0.12 7.81 3.62
CA LEU A 61 0.29 7.08 4.83
C LEU A 61 1.19 7.94 5.70
N ARG A 62 2.17 8.63 5.11
CA ARG A 62 3.04 9.57 5.83
C ARG A 62 2.25 10.70 6.49
N MET A 63 1.29 11.30 5.80
CA MET A 63 0.42 12.33 6.39
C MET A 63 -0.43 11.79 7.56
N LYS A 64 -0.83 10.52 7.50
CA LYS A 64 -1.55 9.82 8.57
C LYS A 64 -0.63 9.33 9.71
N GLY A 65 0.68 9.58 9.63
CA GLY A 65 1.65 9.17 10.66
C GLY A 65 2.16 7.73 10.53
N PHE A 66 1.78 7.01 9.47
CA PHE A 66 2.28 5.66 9.23
C PHE A 66 3.69 5.68 8.63
N ARG A 67 4.51 4.73 9.08
CA ARG A 67 5.72 4.33 8.37
C ARG A 67 5.37 3.19 7.42
N ALA A 68 5.77 3.30 6.16
CA ALA A 68 5.44 2.30 5.15
C ALA A 68 6.54 2.18 4.10
N THR A 69 6.73 0.98 3.57
CA THR A 69 7.60 0.71 2.43
C THR A 69 7.02 -0.43 1.58
N GLY A 70 7.47 -0.52 0.33
CA GLY A 70 7.05 -1.54 -0.61
C GLY A 70 7.83 -1.44 -1.90
N THR A 71 7.76 -2.49 -2.71
CA THR A 71 8.28 -2.46 -4.08
C THR A 71 7.31 -1.68 -4.97
N ILE A 72 7.78 -0.98 -6.01
CA ILE A 72 6.92 -0.23 -6.93
C ILE A 72 7.13 -0.72 -8.36
N ARG A 73 6.04 -0.85 -9.13
CA ARG A 73 6.14 -1.17 -10.56
C ARG A 73 6.67 0.06 -11.31
N GLU A 74 7.54 -0.18 -12.29
CA GLU A 74 8.17 0.87 -13.09
C GLU A 74 7.12 1.79 -13.74
N ASN A 75 6.03 1.22 -14.26
CA ASN A 75 4.92 1.97 -14.86
C ASN A 75 4.05 2.77 -13.85
N ARG A 76 4.41 2.80 -12.57
CA ARG A 76 3.73 3.57 -11.50
C ARG A 76 4.62 4.62 -10.85
N LEU A 77 5.83 4.81 -11.35
CA LEU A 77 6.81 5.76 -10.82
C LEU A 77 6.43 7.24 -11.02
N LYS A 78 5.42 7.53 -11.84
CA LYS A 78 4.97 8.89 -12.18
C LYS A 78 6.17 9.77 -12.60
N ASN A 79 6.51 10.78 -11.80
CA ASN A 79 7.59 11.74 -12.06
C ASN A 79 8.91 11.38 -11.35
N ALA A 80 9.06 10.14 -10.86
CA ALA A 80 10.23 9.67 -10.14
C ALA A 80 10.88 8.47 -10.87
N PRO A 81 11.48 8.67 -12.05
CA PRO A 81 12.05 7.59 -12.84
C PRO A 81 13.19 6.88 -12.09
N LEU A 82 13.29 5.57 -12.28
CA LEU A 82 14.43 4.79 -11.78
C LEU A 82 15.66 5.03 -12.66
N PRO A 83 16.88 4.92 -12.09
CA PRO A 83 18.10 4.85 -12.88
C PRO A 83 18.02 3.73 -13.92
N ALA A 84 18.69 3.91 -15.06
CA ALA A 84 18.74 2.85 -16.07
C ALA A 84 19.39 1.60 -15.47
N LYS A 85 18.91 0.40 -15.84
CA LYS A 85 19.47 -0.88 -15.36
C LYS A 85 20.98 -1.04 -15.57
N LYS A 86 21.57 -0.27 -16.50
CA LYS A 86 23.00 -0.29 -16.80
C LYS A 86 23.83 0.54 -15.82
N GLU A 87 23.17 1.32 -14.96
CA GLU A 87 23.74 2.22 -13.95
C GLU A 87 23.50 1.72 -12.51
N LEU A 88 22.85 0.56 -12.35
CA LEU A 88 22.64 -0.17 -11.09
C LEU A 88 23.62 -1.35 -11.01
#